data_AF-A0A7Y3MUI5-F1
#
_entry.id   AF-A0A7Y3MUI5-F1
#
_cell.length_a   1.000
_cell.length_b   1.000
_cell.length_c   1.000
_cell.angle_alpha   90.00
_cell.angle_beta   90.00
_cell.angle_gamma   90.00
#
_symmetry.space_group_name_H-M   'P 1'
#
loop_
_entity.id
_entity.type
_entity.pdbx_description
1 polymer ?
#
loop_
_entity_poly.entity_id
_entity_poly.type
_entity_poly.pdbx_seq_one_letter_code
_entity_poly.pdbx_strand_id
1 'polypeptide(L)'
;MRVLITGAGGFLGSHLTDRFLAEGYEVVGVDNFITGSRKNLEHLEREPRFSLVEHDVSRPLHMGSKLDGVLHFASPASPVDYLEYPIQTLKVGGLGTHNTLGIARAHGARYLLASTSEVYG
;
A
#
# COMPACT_ATOMS: atom_id res chain seq x y z
N MET A 1 6.41 10.23 -13.11
CA MET A 1 5.13 10.04 -12.40
C MET A 1 5.43 9.50 -11.02
N ARG A 2 4.59 9.81 -10.03
CA ARG A 2 4.78 9.39 -8.64
C ARG A 2 3.60 8.60 -8.14
N VAL A 3 3.85 7.41 -7.60
CA VAL A 3 2.80 6.51 -7.11
C VAL A 3 2.98 6.18 -5.64
N LEU A 4 1.85 6.03 -4.95
CA LEU A 4 1.77 5.50 -3.59
C LEU A 4 1.33 4.04 -3.67
N ILE A 5 2.08 3.12 -3.07
CA ILE A 5 1.73 1.70 -2.98
C ILE A 5 1.62 1.34 -1.51
N THR A 6 0.42 1.05 -1.02
CA THR A 6 0.23 0.53 0.34
C THR A 6 0.32 -0.99 0.34
N GLY A 7 0.86 -1.61 1.37
CA GLY A 7 1.17 -3.04 1.37
C GLY A 7 2.44 -3.35 0.58
N ALA A 8 3.34 -2.36 0.46
CA ALA A 8 4.56 -2.46 -0.36
C ALA A 8 5.53 -3.55 0.12
N GLY A 9 5.51 -3.89 1.41
CA GLY A 9 6.29 -4.99 1.98
C GLY A 9 5.65 -6.36 1.79
N GLY A 10 4.42 -6.44 1.27
CA GLY A 10 3.74 -7.68 0.91
C GLY A 10 4.16 -8.22 -0.47
N PHE A 11 3.65 -9.40 -0.84
CA PHE A 11 4.02 -10.08 -2.09
C PHE A 11 3.74 -9.21 -3.33
N LEU A 12 2.49 -8.84 -3.60
CA LEU A 12 2.16 -8.05 -4.79
C LEU A 12 2.74 -6.62 -4.73
N GLY A 13 2.72 -6.01 -3.55
CA GLY A 13 3.18 -4.63 -3.36
C GLY A 13 4.67 -4.46 -3.67
N SER A 14 5.52 -5.41 -3.29
CA SER A 14 6.96 -5.32 -3.57
C SER A 14 7.26 -5.50 -5.06
N HIS A 15 6.59 -6.44 -5.72
CA HIS A 15 6.75 -6.66 -7.17
C HIS A 15 6.24 -5.47 -7.99
N LEU A 16 5.15 -4.84 -7.56
CA LEU A 16 4.67 -3.60 -8.17
C LEU A 16 5.67 -2.46 -7.95
N THR A 17 6.26 -2.36 -6.75
CA THR A 17 7.31 -1.38 -6.44
C THR A 17 8.48 -1.52 -7.41
N ASP A 18 9.03 -2.73 -7.54
CA ASP A 18 10.13 -3.01 -8.48
C ASP A 18 9.77 -2.65 -9.92
N ARG A 19 8.57 -3.05 -10.36
CA ARG A 19 8.08 -2.76 -11.71
C ARG A 19 8.00 -1.26 -11.98
N PHE A 20 7.36 -0.49 -11.10
CA PHE A 20 7.18 0.95 -11.31
C PHE A 20 8.53 1.68 -11.29
N LEU A 21 9.45 1.29 -10.41
CA LEU A 21 10.82 1.84 -10.41
C LEU A 21 11.57 1.55 -11.72
N ALA A 22 11.45 0.32 -12.24
CA ALA A 22 12.03 -0.08 -13.53
C ALA A 22 11.42 0.70 -14.71
N GLU A 23 10.15 1.06 -14.64
CA GLU A 23 9.45 1.89 -15.62
C GLU A 23 9.75 3.40 -15.46
N GLY A 24 10.59 3.81 -14.51
CA GLY A 24 11.01 5.20 -14.33
C GLY A 24 10.16 6.04 -13.37
N TYR A 25 9.26 5.42 -12.61
CA TYR A 25 8.42 6.10 -11.64
C TYR A 25 9.18 6.38 -10.34
N GLU A 26 8.67 7.36 -9.59
CA GLU A 26 8.95 7.49 -8.16
C GLU A 26 7.90 6.71 -7.37
N VAL A 27 8.34 5.92 -6.39
CA VAL A 27 7.47 5.07 -5.59
C VAL A 27 7.58 5.42 -4.11
N VAL A 28 6.43 5.67 -3.50
CA VAL A 28 6.26 5.73 -2.05
C VAL A 28 5.61 4.43 -1.60
N GLY A 29 6.38 3.56 -0.96
CA GLY A 29 5.85 2.38 -0.30
C GLY A 29 5.30 2.74 1.08
N VAL A 30 4.14 2.21 1.43
CA VAL A 30 3.58 2.28 2.79
C VAL A 30 3.31 0.88 3.29
N ASP A 31 3.83 0.54 4.46
CA ASP A 31 3.59 -0.76 5.09
C ASP A 31 3.71 -0.66 6.61
N ASN A 32 3.00 -1.49 7.37
CA ASN A 32 3.18 -1.60 8.83
C ASN A 32 3.84 -2.92 9.23
N PHE A 33 4.19 -3.75 8.25
CA PHE A 33 4.83 -5.06 8.38
C PHE A 33 4.07 -6.05 9.26
N ILE A 34 2.73 -5.92 9.35
CA ILE A 34 1.91 -6.89 10.10
C ILE A 34 1.97 -8.28 9.46
N THR A 35 1.91 -8.35 8.13
CA THR A 35 2.09 -9.59 7.34
C THR A 35 3.16 -9.44 6.25
N GLY A 36 3.60 -8.20 5.98
CA GLY A 36 4.71 -7.89 5.07
C GLY A 36 6.08 -8.15 5.69
N SER A 37 7.12 -8.12 4.85
CA SER A 37 8.51 -8.33 5.29
C SER A 37 9.42 -7.24 4.73
N ARG A 38 10.29 -6.67 5.57
CA ARG A 38 11.31 -5.70 5.13
C ARG A 38 12.24 -6.27 4.07
N LYS A 39 12.52 -7.58 4.13
CA LYS A 39 13.35 -8.30 3.14
C LYS A 39 12.87 -8.14 1.71
N ASN A 40 11.58 -7.89 1.50
CA ASN A 40 11.01 -7.66 0.18
C ASN A 40 11.38 -6.28 -0.41
N LEU A 41 11.97 -5.38 0.38
CA LEU A 41 12.30 -4.01 0.00
C LEU A 41 13.76 -3.63 0.31
N GLU A 42 14.52 -4.48 1.03
CA GLU A 42 15.90 -4.24 1.44
C GLU A 42 16.83 -3.91 0.26
N HIS A 43 16.59 -4.51 -0.92
CA HIS A 43 17.38 -4.22 -2.12
C HIS A 43 17.18 -2.80 -2.68
N LEU A 44 16.14 -2.08 -2.22
CA LEU A 44 15.79 -0.73 -2.65
C LEU A 44 16.31 0.37 -1.70
N GLU A 45 17.03 0.03 -0.62
CA GLU A 45 17.53 1.01 0.36
C GLU A 45 18.34 2.16 -0.25
N ARG A 46 19.00 1.93 -1.39
CA ARG A 46 19.82 2.92 -2.10
C ARG A 46 19.17 3.46 -3.37
N GLU A 47 17.92 3.10 -3.67
CA GLU A 47 17.21 3.61 -4.85
C GLU A 47 16.63 5.01 -4.54
N PRO A 48 17.16 6.09 -5.16
CA PRO A 48 16.75 7.46 -4.82
C PRO A 48 15.29 7.78 -5.18
N ARG A 49 14.66 7.01 -6.06
CA ARG A 49 13.25 7.17 -6.44
C ARG A 49 12.30 6.39 -5.54
N PHE A 50 12.83 5.60 -4.59
CA PHE A 50 12.05 4.85 -3.63
C PHE A 50 12.08 5.51 -2.26
N SER A 51 10.93 5.55 -1.60
CA SER A 51 10.82 5.94 -0.20
C SER A 51 9.84 5.01 0.50
N LEU A 52 10.19 4.60 1.72
CA LEU A 52 9.35 3.75 2.55
C LEU A 52 8.81 4.57 3.73
N VAL A 53 7.50 4.51 3.93
CA VAL A 53 6.81 5.05 5.10
C VAL A 53 6.26 3.89 5.90
N GLU A 54 6.84 3.65 7.06
CA GLU A 54 6.32 2.62 7.96
C GLU A 54 5.10 3.16 8.71
N HIS A 55 3.90 2.74 8.31
CA HIS A 55 2.65 3.31 8.81
C HIS A 55 1.46 2.37 8.62
N ASP A 56 0.55 2.39 9.60
CA ASP A 56 -0.76 1.73 9.53
C ASP A 56 -1.75 2.65 8.80
N VAL A 57 -2.11 2.28 7.56
CA VAL A 57 -2.98 3.10 6.71
C VAL A 57 -4.41 3.25 7.23
N SER A 58 -4.83 2.47 8.24
CA SER A 58 -6.11 2.72 8.93
C SER A 58 -6.09 4.00 9.78
N ARG A 59 -4.90 4.57 10.00
CA ARG A 59 -4.70 5.87 10.66
C ARG A 59 -4.45 6.97 9.61
N PRO A 60 -4.78 8.24 9.91
CA PRO A 60 -4.54 9.35 8.98
C PRO A 60 -3.10 9.39 8.47
N LEU A 61 -2.94 9.62 7.17
CA LEU A 61 -1.66 9.74 6.49
C LEU A 61 -1.75 10.87 5.47
N HIS A 62 -0.75 11.75 5.47
CA HIS A 62 -0.69 12.90 4.58
C HIS A 62 0.52 12.79 3.66
N MET A 63 0.33 13.17 2.40
CA MET A 63 1.38 13.16 1.38
C MET A 63 1.64 14.60 0.93
N GLY A 64 2.88 15.06 1.06
CA GLY A 64 3.23 16.45 0.71
C GLY A 64 3.37 16.66 -0.80
N SER A 65 4.03 15.73 -1.49
CA SER A 65 4.29 15.83 -2.93
C SER A 65 3.14 15.26 -3.76
N LYS A 66 2.90 15.83 -4.95
CA LYS A 66 1.87 15.36 -5.90
C LYS A 66 1.99 13.85 -6.15
N LEU A 67 0.84 13.18 -6.23
CA LEU A 67 0.73 11.77 -6.61
C LEU A 67 -0.09 11.68 -7.90
N ASP A 68 0.34 10.81 -8.81
CA ASP A 68 -0.38 10.50 -10.05
C ASP A 68 -1.23 9.24 -9.89
N GLY A 69 -0.85 8.34 -8.95
CA GLY A 69 -1.57 7.11 -8.66
C GLY A 69 -1.47 6.68 -7.18
N VAL A 70 -2.54 6.07 -6.69
CA VAL A 70 -2.61 5.40 -5.38
C VAL A 70 -3.08 3.97 -5.61
N LEU A 71 -2.23 3.01 -5.25
CA LEU A 71 -2.46 1.58 -5.39
C LEU A 71 -2.61 0.98 -3.99
N HIS A 72 -3.85 0.62 -3.62
CA HIS A 72 -4.18 0.12 -2.30
C HIS A 72 -4.17 -1.41 -2.27
N PHE A 73 -3.06 -1.99 -1.79
CA PHE A 73 -2.86 -3.44 -1.59
C PHE A 73 -2.65 -3.83 -0.12
N ALA A 74 -2.77 -2.90 0.83
CA ALA A 74 -2.59 -3.20 2.24
C ALA A 74 -3.82 -3.95 2.78
N SER A 75 -3.65 -5.23 3.09
CA SER A 75 -4.62 -6.05 3.80
C SER A 75 -3.97 -7.36 4.27
N PRO A 76 -4.24 -7.86 5.49
CA PRO A 76 -3.96 -9.25 5.86
C PRO A 76 -4.91 -10.17 5.08
N ALA A 77 -4.51 -10.61 3.88
CA ALA A 77 -5.41 -11.12 2.84
C ALA A 77 -5.45 -12.66 2.69
N SER A 78 -5.28 -13.42 3.78
CA SER A 78 -5.39 -14.89 3.78
C SER A 78 -6.40 -15.39 4.83
N PRO A 79 -7.02 -16.56 4.65
CA PRO A 79 -7.94 -17.13 5.64
C PRO A 79 -7.36 -17.24 7.05
N VAL A 80 -6.06 -17.55 7.16
CA VAL A 80 -5.35 -17.61 8.44
C VAL A 80 -5.22 -16.20 9.04
N ASP A 81 -4.80 -15.22 8.23
CA ASP A 81 -4.63 -13.84 8.69
C ASP A 81 -5.96 -13.17 9.07
N TYR A 82 -7.07 -13.51 8.40
CA TYR A 82 -8.40 -13.00 8.76
C TYR A 82 -8.81 -13.42 10.17
N LEU A 83 -8.44 -14.64 10.57
CA LEU A 83 -8.72 -15.18 11.90
C LEU A 83 -7.76 -14.64 12.96
N GLU A 84 -6.50 -14.43 12.59
CA GLU A 84 -5.47 -13.90 13.50
C GLU A 84 -5.62 -12.38 13.73
N TYR A 85 -5.98 -11.64 12.68
CA TYR A 85 -6.04 -10.17 12.66
C TYR A 85 -7.40 -9.59 12.25
N PRO A 86 -8.54 -10.07 12.79
CA PRO A 86 -9.87 -9.68 12.31
C PRO A 86 -10.16 -8.19 12.45
N ILE A 87 -9.71 -7.57 13.54
CA ILE A 87 -9.92 -6.14 13.80
C ILE A 87 -9.08 -5.28 12.84
N GLN A 88 -7.84 -5.70 12.55
CA GLN A 88 -6.95 -5.01 11.64
C GLN A 88 -7.45 -5.14 10.20
N THR A 89 -7.92 -6.32 9.80
CA THR A 89 -8.57 -6.55 8.49
C THR A 89 -9.81 -5.67 8.32
N LEU A 90 -10.68 -5.61 9.33
CA LEU A 90 -11.85 -4.71 9.31
C LEU A 90 -11.43 -3.24 9.16
N LYS A 91 -10.46 -2.80 9.97
CA LYS A 91 -9.99 -1.41 9.97
C LYS A 91 -9.30 -1.02 8.67
N VAL A 92 -8.43 -1.86 8.13
CA VAL A 92 -7.73 -1.54 6.88
C VAL A 92 -8.70 -1.56 5.69
N GLY A 93 -9.62 -2.52 5.65
CA GLY A 93 -10.66 -2.58 4.62
C GLY A 93 -11.58 -1.36 4.61
N GLY A 94 -12.01 -0.89 5.78
CA GLY A 94 -12.86 0.31 5.91
C GLY A 94 -12.08 1.62 5.98
N LEU A 95 -11.36 1.84 7.08
CA LEU A 95 -10.64 3.09 7.36
C LEU A 95 -9.40 3.25 6.46
N GLY A 96 -8.67 2.18 6.18
CA GLY A 96 -7.53 2.22 5.25
C GLY A 96 -7.94 2.64 3.85
N THR A 97 -9.00 2.04 3.32
CA THR A 97 -9.62 2.45 2.06
C THR A 97 -10.07 3.91 2.11
N HIS A 98 -10.77 4.32 3.17
CA HIS A 98 -11.24 5.70 3.33
C HIS A 98 -10.08 6.72 3.30
N ASN A 99 -9.01 6.46 4.06
CA ASN A 99 -7.85 7.33 4.15
C ASN A 99 -7.12 7.43 2.80
N THR A 100 -6.91 6.30 2.12
CA THR A 100 -6.20 6.26 0.84
C THR A 100 -7.01 6.87 -0.31
N LEU A 101 -8.34 6.75 -0.29
CA LEU A 101 -9.24 7.51 -1.18
C LEU A 101 -9.13 9.02 -0.92
N GLY A 102 -9.04 9.43 0.36
CA GLY A 102 -8.80 10.82 0.75
C GLY A 102 -7.51 11.38 0.15
N ILE A 103 -6.42 10.60 0.22
CA ILE A 103 -5.14 10.94 -0.42
C ILE A 103 -5.32 11.06 -1.93
N ALA A 104 -5.90 10.07 -2.60
CA ALA A 104 -6.07 10.11 -4.05
C ALA A 104 -6.87 11.35 -4.50
N ARG A 105 -7.96 11.66 -3.78
CA ARG A 105 -8.79 12.85 -4.03
C ARG A 105 -8.01 14.15 -3.84
N ALA A 106 -7.24 14.28 -2.76
CA ALA A 106 -6.48 15.49 -2.46
C ALA A 106 -5.40 15.78 -3.52
N HIS A 107 -4.87 14.74 -4.18
CA HIS A 107 -3.83 14.87 -5.20
C HIS A 107 -4.37 14.83 -6.64
N GLY A 108 -5.67 14.57 -6.84
CA GLY A 108 -6.25 14.31 -8.17
C GLY A 108 -5.67 13.05 -8.83
N ALA A 109 -5.23 12.08 -8.02
CA ALA A 109 -4.56 10.87 -8.46
C ALA A 109 -5.57 9.80 -8.91
N ARG A 110 -5.13 8.91 -9.81
CA ARG A 110 -5.89 7.67 -10.10
C ARG A 110 -5.84 6.74 -8.89
N TYR A 111 -6.93 6.02 -8.64
CA TYR A 111 -7.03 5.09 -7.51
C TYR A 111 -7.27 3.67 -8.02
N LEU A 112 -6.54 2.71 -7.46
CA LEU A 112 -6.73 1.29 -7.68
C LEU A 112 -6.84 0.59 -6.31
N LEU A 113 -7.89 -0.22 -6.15
CA LEU A 113 -8.12 -1.06 -4.98
C LEU A 113 -7.98 -2.53 -5.36
N ALA A 114 -7.14 -3.27 -4.63
CA ALA A 114 -7.12 -4.72 -4.70
C ALA A 114 -8.30 -5.30 -3.90
N SER A 115 -9.42 -5.56 -4.57
CA SER A 115 -10.58 -6.23 -3.97
C SER A 115 -10.35 -7.75 -3.86
N THR A 116 -11.37 -8.49 -3.43
CA THR A 116 -11.31 -9.94 -3.21
C THR A 116 -12.57 -10.64 -3.73
N SER A 117 -12.48 -11.93 -4.05
CA SER A 117 -13.62 -12.80 -4.36
C SER A 117 -14.50 -13.10 -3.14
N GLU A 118 -13.99 -12.93 -1.92
CA GLU A 118 -14.74 -13.17 -0.66
C GLU A 118 -16.02 -12.31 -0.54
N VAL A 119 -16.14 -11.24 -1.34
CA VAL A 119 -17.37 -10.44 -1.40
C VAL A 119 -18.60 -11.20 -1.91
N TYR A 120 -18.40 -12.37 -2.52
CA TYR A 120 -19.48 -13.21 -3.04
C TYR A 120 -20.07 -14.20 -2.02
N GLY A 121 -19.36 -14.46 -0.92
CA GLY A 121 -19.75 -15.47 0.08
C GLY A 121 -19.27 -16.88 -0.22
#